data_AF-A0A2V6ASH6-F1
#
_entry.id   AF-A0A2V6ASH6-F1
#
_cell.length_a   1.000
_cell.length_b   1.000
_cell.length_c   1.000
_cell.angle_alpha   90.00
_cell.angle_beta   90.00
_cell.angle_gamma   90.00
#
_symmetry.space_group_name_H-M   'P 1'
#
loop_
_entity.id
_entity.type
_entity.pdbx_description
1 polymer ?
#
loop_
_entity_poly.entity_id
_entity_poly.type
_entity_poly.pdbx_seq_one_letter_code
_entity_poly.pdbx_strand_id
1 'polypeptide(L)'
;MKPVRLQDHGFTLIEMLLAVAIGSLMLAAIMAASICLQRSFSAVDSYFASHVQQVRIIDYLSRDVRRSYIVTTSTDLQTVTCTIPNYLVDNGSNQPTRATPTLALVGNKVVANYQASTVNNVTITQGSAAISCPGLGLSSHFTSSNAGQSVVGTGIPAGTTIQSVSNCLLGNCSQATMSNAASTTNTSATVTIGALTNVIYSVVNQTIQRRENGGLTNIAASADTLIPITYDTELLNTEFTQSTVTFQPEFARGNQTFLDNERAGTAVFSLTYLRNRRRGDG
;
A
#
# COMPACT_ATOMS: atom_id res chain seq x y z
N MET A 1 4.10 92.09 18.46
CA MET A 1 4.52 90.87 17.73
C MET A 1 6.00 90.64 17.99
N LYS A 2 6.36 89.52 18.61
CA LYS A 2 7.74 89.13 18.91
C LYS A 2 8.01 87.84 18.13
N PRO A 3 8.88 87.83 17.11
CA PRO A 3 9.14 86.59 16.37
C PRO A 3 9.95 85.66 17.25
N VAL A 4 9.36 84.52 17.61
CA VAL A 4 10.06 83.39 18.21
C VAL A 4 10.89 82.76 17.10
N ARG A 5 12.21 82.98 17.10
CA ARG A 5 13.11 82.19 16.27
C ARG A 5 13.16 80.78 16.85
N LEU A 6 12.58 79.81 16.15
CA LEU A 6 12.95 78.41 16.31
C LEU A 6 14.43 78.31 15.94
N GLN A 7 15.27 77.93 16.89
CA GLN A 7 16.64 77.56 16.60
C GLN A 7 16.58 76.18 15.92
N ASP A 8 16.83 76.14 14.62
CA ASP A 8 17.10 74.89 13.91
C ASP A 8 18.47 74.38 14.34
N HIS A 9 18.48 73.54 15.38
CA HIS A 9 19.67 72.81 15.82
C HIS A 9 19.87 71.60 14.90
N GLY A 10 20.95 71.59 14.13
CA GLY A 10 21.38 70.41 13.37
C GLY A 10 21.92 69.33 14.31
N PHE A 11 21.63 68.05 14.00
CA PHE A 11 22.12 66.91 14.78
C PHE A 11 23.65 66.90 14.86
N THR A 12 24.17 66.61 16.05
CA THR A 12 25.62 66.47 16.25
C THR A 12 26.13 65.18 15.59
N LEU A 13 27.40 65.17 15.19
CA LEU A 13 28.02 64.01 14.52
C LEU A 13 27.93 62.74 15.39
N ILE A 14 28.00 62.89 16.72
CA ILE A 14 27.91 61.76 17.65
C ILE A 14 26.48 61.20 17.75
N GLU A 15 25.44 62.04 17.65
CA GLU A 15 24.04 61.60 17.62
C GLU A 15 23.72 60.85 16.31
N MET A 16 24.24 61.32 15.17
CA MET A 16 24.16 60.61 13.89
C MET A 16 24.85 59.25 13.93
N LEU A 17 26.06 59.16 14.51
CA LEU A 17 26.77 57.88 14.65
C LEU A 17 26.05 56.90 15.57
N LEU A 18 25.49 57.38 16.68
CA LEU A 18 24.72 56.55 17.60
C LEU A 18 23.42 56.03 16.94
N ALA A 19 22.71 56.89 16.21
CA ALA A 19 21.51 56.52 15.48
C ALA A 19 21.78 55.46 14.39
N VAL A 20 22.86 55.62 13.62
CA VAL A 20 23.27 54.63 12.60
C VAL A 20 23.70 53.31 13.24
N ALA A 21 24.43 53.34 14.36
CA ALA A 21 24.83 52.14 15.06
C ALA A 21 23.61 51.33 15.55
N ILE A 22 22.65 51.98 16.19
CA ILE A 22 21.41 51.34 16.68
C ILE A 22 20.57 50.83 15.49
N GLY A 23 20.44 51.63 14.42
CA GLY A 23 19.72 51.24 13.21
C GLY A 23 20.32 50.02 12.52
N SER A 24 21.65 49.95 12.43
CA SER A 24 22.35 48.80 11.83
C SER A 24 22.16 47.51 12.63
N LEU A 25 22.17 47.59 13.96
CA LEU A 25 21.94 46.45 14.85
C LEU A 25 20.50 45.95 14.74
N MET A 26 19.53 46.87 14.66
CA MET A 26 18.12 46.52 14.46
C MET A 26 17.90 45.84 13.10
N LEU A 27 18.51 46.35 12.03
CA LEU A 27 18.42 45.74 10.70
C LEU A 27 19.07 44.35 10.66
N ALA A 28 20.22 44.17 11.30
CA ALA A 28 20.88 42.88 11.44
C ALA A 28 19.99 41.86 12.19
N ALA A 29 19.33 42.28 13.27
CA ALA A 29 18.40 41.44 14.02
C ALA A 29 17.18 41.03 13.18
N ILE A 30 16.60 41.95 12.41
CA ILE A 30 15.46 41.67 11.51
C ILE A 30 15.87 40.70 10.40
N MET A 31 17.05 40.87 9.80
CA MET A 31 17.55 39.97 8.76
C MET A 31 17.80 38.57 9.31
N ALA A 32 18.41 38.45 10.49
CA ALA A 32 18.59 37.17 11.16
C ALA A 32 17.25 36.49 11.47
N ALA A 33 16.28 37.23 12.02
CA ALA A 33 14.93 36.72 12.28
C ALA A 33 14.23 36.27 10.98
N SER A 34 14.36 37.04 9.89
CA SER A 34 13.79 36.71 8.59
C SER A 34 14.36 35.40 8.02
N ILE A 35 15.68 35.21 8.07
CA ILE A 35 16.33 33.97 7.62
C ILE A 35 15.88 32.78 8.47
N CYS A 36 15.81 32.95 9.80
CA CYS A 36 15.32 31.91 10.70
C CYS A 36 13.87 31.51 10.38
N LEU A 37 12.98 32.48 10.12
CA LEU A 37 11.58 32.22 9.75
C LEU A 37 11.46 31.53 8.39
N GLN A 38 12.23 31.96 7.39
CA GLN A 38 12.25 31.31 6.07
C GLN A 38 12.65 29.84 6.16
N ARG A 39 13.69 29.53 6.96
CA ARG A 39 14.11 28.14 7.21
C ARG A 39 13.05 27.36 7.98
N SER A 40 12.40 27.99 8.96
CA SER A 40 11.31 27.36 9.72
C SER A 40 10.13 27.03 8.84
N PHE A 41 9.68 27.94 7.96
CA PHE A 41 8.58 27.68 7.04
C PHE A 41 8.93 26.59 6.02
N SER A 42 10.14 26.62 5.47
CA SER A 42 10.60 25.55 4.58
C SER A 42 10.62 24.18 5.26
N ALA A 43 11.06 24.10 6.52
CA ALA A 43 11.04 22.85 7.27
C ALA A 43 9.60 22.36 7.55
N VAL A 44 8.69 23.29 7.85
CA VAL A 44 7.27 22.99 8.08
C VAL A 44 6.59 22.47 6.81
N ASP A 45 6.86 23.09 5.65
CA ASP A 45 6.33 22.64 4.36
C ASP A 45 6.80 21.22 4.03
N SER A 46 8.10 20.93 4.22
CA SER A 46 8.64 19.58 4.04
C SER A 46 8.00 18.56 4.99
N TYR A 47 7.78 18.94 6.25
CA TYR A 47 7.12 18.08 7.23
C TYR A 47 5.68 17.73 6.81
N PHE A 48 4.89 18.72 6.40
CA PHE A 48 3.51 18.48 5.96
C PHE A 48 3.46 17.66 4.66
N ALA A 49 4.38 17.92 3.71
CA ALA A 49 4.48 17.13 2.49
C ALA A 49 4.73 15.65 2.79
N SER A 50 5.67 15.35 3.71
CA SER A 50 5.92 13.98 4.17
C SER A 50 4.70 13.39 4.89
N HIS A 51 4.09 14.15 5.80
CA HIS A 51 2.95 13.67 6.58
C HIS A 51 1.74 13.30 5.72
N VAL A 52 1.43 14.08 4.68
CA VAL A 52 0.35 13.76 3.72
C VAL A 52 0.65 12.47 2.95
N GLN A 53 1.91 12.25 2.55
CA GLN A 53 2.31 11.01 1.88
C GLN A 53 2.20 9.79 2.81
N GLN A 54 2.52 9.96 4.10
CA GLN A 54 2.34 8.94 5.12
C GLN A 54 0.86 8.55 5.26
N VAL A 55 -0.05 9.52 5.46
CA VAL A 55 -1.49 9.25 5.56
C VAL A 55 -2.01 8.56 4.30
N ARG A 56 -1.50 8.95 3.12
CA ARG A 56 -1.88 8.35 1.85
C ARG A 56 -1.52 6.87 1.79
N ILE A 57 -0.28 6.47 2.06
CA ILE A 57 0.08 5.04 1.98
C ILE A 57 -0.76 4.21 2.95
N ILE A 58 -1.08 4.75 4.12
CA ILE A 58 -1.87 4.06 5.14
C ILE A 58 -3.29 3.81 4.63
N ASP A 59 -3.94 4.83 4.07
CA ASP A 59 -5.29 4.68 3.52
C ASP A 59 -5.32 3.68 2.36
N TYR A 60 -4.40 3.82 1.40
CA TYR A 60 -4.32 2.90 0.26
C TYR A 60 -4.06 1.46 0.69
N LEU A 61 -3.03 1.23 1.53
CA LEU A 61 -2.65 -0.11 1.96
C LEU A 61 -3.75 -0.73 2.84
N SER A 62 -4.30 0.02 3.79
CA SER A 62 -5.37 -0.48 4.67
C SER A 62 -6.63 -0.83 3.89
N ARG A 63 -7.02 0.00 2.93
CA ARG A 63 -8.15 -0.26 2.05
C ARG A 63 -7.94 -1.52 1.22
N ASP A 64 -6.76 -1.70 0.64
CA ASP A 64 -6.49 -2.81 -0.26
C ASP A 64 -6.29 -4.13 0.51
N VAL A 65 -5.66 -4.10 1.69
CA VAL A 65 -5.57 -5.25 2.62
C VAL A 65 -6.96 -5.70 3.08
N ARG A 66 -7.85 -4.78 3.46
CA ARG A 66 -9.22 -5.11 3.90
C ARG A 66 -10.10 -5.67 2.78
N ARG A 67 -9.81 -5.31 1.53
CA ARG A 67 -10.53 -5.83 0.35
C ARG A 67 -9.94 -7.14 -0.17
N SER A 68 -8.70 -7.45 0.20
CA SER A 68 -7.95 -8.56 -0.35
C SER A 68 -8.42 -9.93 0.13
N TYR A 69 -8.40 -10.91 -0.77
CA TYR A 69 -8.58 -12.32 -0.45
C TYR A 69 -7.33 -12.90 0.23
N ILE A 70 -6.14 -12.55 -0.28
CA ILE A 70 -4.84 -13.01 0.19
C ILE A 70 -3.85 -11.86 0.08
N VAL A 71 -3.14 -11.60 1.18
CA VAL A 71 -2.00 -10.69 1.21
C VAL A 71 -0.75 -11.53 1.39
N THR A 72 0.21 -11.37 0.48
CA THR A 72 1.52 -12.01 0.57
C THR A 72 2.59 -10.94 0.65
N THR A 73 3.56 -11.18 1.52
CA THR A 73 4.71 -10.30 1.72
C THR A 73 5.95 -11.04 1.26
N SER A 74 6.78 -10.34 0.49
CA SER A 74 8.04 -10.91 0.02
C SER A 74 9.03 -11.08 1.19
N THR A 75 9.91 -12.08 1.09
CA THR A 75 10.92 -12.40 2.11
C THR A 75 11.96 -11.29 2.26
N ASP A 76 12.12 -10.45 1.23
CA ASP A 76 12.98 -9.27 1.23
C ASP A 76 12.36 -8.07 1.96
N LEU A 77 11.10 -8.16 2.41
CA LEU A 77 10.37 -7.07 3.07
C LEU A 77 10.41 -5.77 2.24
N GLN A 78 10.31 -5.89 0.91
CA GLN A 78 10.24 -4.72 0.02
C GLN A 78 8.97 -4.70 -0.82
N THR A 79 8.27 -5.83 -0.89
CA THR A 79 7.10 -6.00 -1.74
C THR A 79 5.92 -6.59 -0.98
N VAL A 80 4.75 -5.97 -1.14
CA VAL A 80 3.45 -6.47 -0.66
C VAL A 80 2.56 -6.72 -1.84
N THR A 81 2.05 -7.94 -1.95
CA THR A 81 1.06 -8.27 -2.97
C THR A 81 -0.28 -8.51 -2.30
N CYS A 82 -1.26 -7.68 -2.64
CA CYS A 82 -2.63 -7.83 -2.24
C CYS A 82 -3.44 -8.32 -3.45
N THR A 83 -3.99 -9.52 -3.39
CA THR A 83 -4.95 -9.95 -4.41
C THR A 83 -6.35 -9.52 -3.99
N ILE A 84 -6.97 -8.63 -4.76
CA ILE A 84 -8.32 -8.09 -4.52
C ILE A 84 -9.30 -8.62 -5.57
N PRO A 85 -10.62 -8.63 -5.29
CA PRO A 85 -11.61 -8.87 -6.33
C PRO A 85 -11.56 -7.77 -7.37
N ASN A 86 -11.80 -8.13 -8.63
CA ASN A 86 -12.02 -7.17 -9.69
C ASN A 86 -13.45 -6.65 -9.59
N TYR A 87 -13.57 -5.35 -9.29
CA TYR A 87 -14.86 -4.67 -9.15
C TYR A 87 -15.39 -4.15 -10.48
N LEU A 88 -14.67 -4.37 -11.57
CA LEU A 88 -14.95 -3.88 -12.89
C LEU A 88 -15.14 -5.06 -13.83
N VAL A 89 -16.32 -5.16 -14.44
CA VAL A 89 -16.63 -6.15 -15.45
C VAL A 89 -16.69 -5.47 -16.80
N ASP A 90 -16.00 -6.08 -17.77
CA ASP A 90 -16.12 -5.69 -19.16
C ASP A 90 -17.40 -6.33 -19.71
N ASN A 91 -18.41 -5.50 -19.97
CA ASN A 91 -19.69 -5.93 -20.54
C ASN A 91 -19.67 -5.85 -22.08
N GLY A 92 -18.49 -5.82 -22.70
CA GLY A 92 -18.35 -5.64 -24.15
C GLY A 92 -18.58 -4.19 -24.59
N SER A 93 -18.69 -3.26 -23.64
CA SER A 93 -18.58 -1.84 -23.86
C SER A 93 -17.16 -1.40 -23.49
N ASN A 94 -16.51 -0.56 -24.31
CA ASN A 94 -15.17 0.04 -24.04
C ASN A 94 -15.06 0.82 -22.70
N GLN A 95 -16.12 0.82 -21.90
CA GLN A 95 -16.18 1.35 -20.56
C GLN A 95 -16.52 0.20 -19.58
N PRO A 96 -15.59 -0.20 -18.70
CA PRO A 96 -15.87 -1.22 -17.71
C PRO A 96 -16.96 -0.75 -16.73
N THR A 97 -17.91 -1.62 -16.43
CA THR A 97 -19.01 -1.33 -15.49
C THR A 97 -18.75 -1.95 -14.14
N ARG A 98 -19.36 -1.40 -13.08
CA ARG A 98 -19.17 -1.92 -11.73
C ARG A 98 -19.81 -3.30 -11.60
N ALA A 99 -19.02 -4.29 -11.17
CA ALA A 99 -19.48 -5.63 -10.89
C ALA A 99 -20.51 -5.60 -9.74
N THR A 100 -21.71 -6.09 -10.01
CA THR A 100 -22.72 -6.34 -8.96
C THR A 100 -22.28 -7.57 -8.17
N PRO A 101 -22.10 -7.47 -6.84
CA PRO A 101 -21.72 -8.63 -6.04
C PRO A 101 -22.87 -9.63 -5.99
N THR A 102 -22.55 -10.92 -6.14
CA THR A 102 -23.45 -11.99 -5.76
C THR A 102 -23.21 -12.32 -4.29
N LEU A 103 -24.29 -12.42 -3.51
CA LEU A 103 -24.21 -12.79 -2.11
C LEU A 103 -24.51 -14.28 -2.00
N ALA A 104 -23.61 -15.04 -1.38
CA ALA A 104 -23.80 -16.45 -1.10
C ALA A 104 -23.60 -16.72 0.38
N LEU A 105 -24.41 -17.62 0.95
CA LEU A 105 -24.10 -18.21 2.24
C LEU A 105 -23.11 -19.35 2.03
N VAL A 106 -21.92 -19.21 2.60
CA VAL A 106 -20.93 -20.30 2.67
C VAL A 106 -20.84 -20.70 4.15
N GLY A 107 -21.46 -21.83 4.50
CA GLY A 107 -21.73 -22.18 5.90
C GLY A 107 -22.64 -21.14 6.58
N ASN A 108 -22.25 -20.66 7.77
CA ASN A 108 -22.99 -19.64 8.53
C ASN A 108 -22.53 -18.18 8.23
N LYS A 109 -21.76 -17.98 7.16
CA LYS A 109 -21.17 -16.67 6.81
C LYS A 109 -21.71 -16.19 5.46
N VAL A 110 -22.06 -14.91 5.37
CA VAL A 110 -22.40 -14.25 4.10
C VAL A 110 -21.12 -13.82 3.40
N VAL A 111 -20.88 -14.36 2.21
CA VAL A 111 -19.74 -14.02 1.37
C VAL A 111 -20.23 -13.23 0.16
N ALA A 112 -19.70 -12.02 0.00
CA ALA A 112 -19.92 -11.22 -1.20
C ALA A 112 -18.87 -11.56 -2.25
N ASN A 113 -19.32 -12.01 -3.42
CA ASN A 113 -18.49 -12.48 -4.50
C ASN A 113 -18.63 -11.57 -5.73
N TYR A 114 -17.52 -11.17 -6.31
CA TYR A 114 -17.44 -10.29 -7.47
C TYR A 114 -17.01 -11.10 -8.71
N GLN A 115 -17.86 -12.04 -9.12
CA GLN A 115 -17.64 -12.94 -10.26
C GLN A 115 -16.43 -13.89 -10.18
N ALA A 116 -15.85 -14.06 -8.99
CA ALA A 116 -14.92 -15.15 -8.75
C ALA A 116 -15.70 -16.45 -8.52
N SER A 117 -15.06 -17.59 -8.72
CA SER A 117 -15.55 -18.92 -8.36
C SER A 117 -14.67 -19.48 -7.26
N THR A 118 -15.23 -20.23 -6.33
CA THR A 118 -14.45 -20.87 -5.25
C THR A 118 -14.54 -22.38 -5.40
N VAL A 119 -13.39 -23.03 -5.33
CA VAL A 119 -13.25 -24.49 -5.34
C VAL A 119 -12.68 -24.90 -4.00
N ASN A 120 -13.44 -25.69 -3.25
CA ASN A 120 -13.05 -26.15 -1.92
C ASN A 120 -12.41 -27.53 -2.00
N ASN A 121 -11.70 -27.88 -0.92
CA ASN A 121 -11.07 -29.19 -0.74
C ASN A 121 -10.08 -29.56 -1.87
N VAL A 122 -9.39 -28.57 -2.42
CA VAL A 122 -8.38 -28.74 -3.47
C VAL A 122 -7.10 -29.30 -2.86
N THR A 123 -6.62 -30.40 -3.43
CA THR A 123 -5.28 -30.93 -3.20
C THR A 123 -4.27 -30.18 -4.06
N ILE A 124 -3.32 -29.56 -3.38
CA ILE A 124 -2.19 -28.82 -3.91
C ILE A 124 -0.92 -29.55 -3.46
N THR A 125 0.03 -29.76 -4.37
CA THR A 125 1.31 -30.41 -4.07
C THR A 125 2.46 -29.47 -4.36
N GLN A 126 3.39 -29.29 -3.41
CA GLN A 126 4.57 -28.45 -3.59
C GLN A 126 5.36 -28.88 -4.83
N GLY A 127 5.78 -27.90 -5.64
CA GLY A 127 6.52 -28.13 -6.88
C GLY A 127 5.67 -28.61 -8.06
N SER A 128 4.36 -28.84 -7.87
CA SER A 128 3.43 -29.23 -8.94
C SER A 128 2.57 -28.06 -9.39
N ALA A 129 2.35 -27.95 -10.70
CA ALA A 129 1.36 -27.04 -11.27
C ALA A 129 -0.05 -27.67 -11.33
N ALA A 130 -0.18 -28.98 -11.08
CA ALA A 130 -1.46 -29.66 -11.10
C ALA A 130 -2.15 -29.57 -9.72
N ILE A 131 -3.40 -29.14 -9.73
CA ILE A 131 -4.30 -29.13 -8.58
C ILE A 131 -5.51 -30.01 -8.86
N SER A 132 -6.01 -30.70 -7.85
CA SER A 132 -7.16 -31.60 -7.99
C SER A 132 -8.16 -31.40 -6.87
N CYS A 133 -9.45 -31.60 -7.12
CA CYS A 133 -10.46 -31.66 -6.06
C CYS A 133 -11.08 -33.07 -6.02
N PRO A 134 -11.31 -33.63 -4.82
CA PRO A 134 -11.85 -34.97 -4.68
C PRO A 134 -13.35 -34.97 -4.99
N GLY A 135 -13.70 -35.71 -6.04
CA GLY A 135 -15.07 -36.08 -6.39
C GLY A 135 -15.81 -35.04 -7.25
N LEU A 136 -16.57 -35.54 -8.23
CA LEU A 136 -17.48 -34.79 -9.11
C LEU A 136 -18.89 -34.61 -8.49
N GLY A 137 -19.02 -34.88 -7.18
CA GLY A 137 -20.31 -34.92 -6.46
C GLY A 137 -20.46 -33.89 -5.34
N LEU A 138 -19.49 -33.00 -5.16
CA LEU A 138 -19.52 -31.89 -4.19
C LEU A 138 -19.81 -30.57 -4.92
N SER A 139 -20.44 -29.58 -4.32
CA SER A 139 -20.89 -28.36 -5.01
C SER A 139 -19.79 -27.41 -5.55
N SER A 140 -18.50 -27.77 -5.45
CA SER A 140 -17.38 -26.93 -5.88
C SER A 140 -16.40 -27.68 -6.78
N HIS A 141 -16.35 -27.33 -8.06
CA HIS A 141 -15.51 -27.95 -9.09
C HIS A 141 -14.88 -26.91 -10.00
N PHE A 142 -13.86 -27.33 -10.75
CA PHE A 142 -13.38 -26.55 -11.88
C PHE A 142 -14.37 -26.66 -13.04
N THR A 143 -14.45 -25.64 -13.89
CA THR A 143 -15.27 -25.62 -15.10
C THR A 143 -14.40 -25.21 -16.29
N SER A 144 -14.85 -25.48 -17.51
CA SER A 144 -14.15 -25.04 -18.74
C SER A 144 -13.96 -23.52 -18.80
N SER A 145 -14.86 -22.75 -18.18
CA SER A 145 -14.74 -21.29 -18.05
C SER A 145 -13.62 -20.82 -17.10
N ASN A 146 -13.04 -21.72 -16.30
CA ASN A 146 -11.89 -21.37 -15.45
C ASN A 146 -10.58 -21.27 -16.23
N ALA A 147 -10.47 -21.87 -17.42
CA ALA A 147 -9.25 -21.75 -18.22
C ALA A 147 -8.99 -20.28 -18.60
N GLY A 148 -7.73 -19.84 -18.48
CA GLY A 148 -7.29 -18.47 -18.67
C GLY A 148 -7.55 -17.53 -17.48
N GLN A 149 -8.30 -17.95 -16.46
CA GLN A 149 -8.61 -17.12 -15.31
C GLN A 149 -7.46 -17.11 -14.29
N SER A 150 -7.31 -15.98 -13.59
CA SER A 150 -6.38 -15.91 -12.45
C SER A 150 -6.87 -16.77 -11.29
N VAL A 151 -5.93 -17.38 -10.58
CA VAL A 151 -6.20 -18.27 -9.45
C VAL A 151 -5.39 -17.86 -8.24
N VAL A 152 -6.02 -17.86 -7.07
CA VAL A 152 -5.35 -17.66 -5.78
C VAL A 152 -5.81 -18.65 -4.74
N GLY A 153 -4.89 -19.01 -3.86
CA GLY A 153 -5.11 -19.95 -2.77
C GLY A 153 -3.85 -20.03 -1.93
N THR A 154 -3.97 -20.56 -0.73
CA THR A 154 -2.81 -20.81 0.14
C THR A 154 -1.81 -21.69 -0.59
N GLY A 155 -0.56 -21.24 -0.71
CA GLY A 155 0.49 -21.98 -1.42
C GLY A 155 0.54 -21.75 -2.92
N ILE A 156 -0.40 -21.02 -3.52
CA ILE A 156 -0.39 -20.68 -4.95
C ILE A 156 0.37 -19.35 -5.14
N PRO A 157 1.41 -19.29 -5.99
CA PRO A 157 2.13 -18.05 -6.25
C PRO A 157 1.22 -16.93 -6.79
N ALA A 158 1.55 -15.67 -6.49
CA ALA A 158 0.82 -14.54 -7.04
C ALA A 158 0.96 -14.47 -8.57
N GLY A 159 -0.10 -14.04 -9.25
CA GLY A 159 -0.12 -13.95 -10.72
C GLY A 159 -0.36 -15.27 -11.44
N THR A 160 -0.61 -16.36 -10.71
CA THR A 160 -0.91 -17.66 -11.31
C THR A 160 -2.25 -17.63 -12.05
N THR A 161 -2.30 -18.29 -13.22
CA THR A 161 -3.52 -18.51 -13.99
C THR A 161 -3.78 -20.00 -14.21
N ILE A 162 -5.03 -20.38 -14.44
CA ILE A 162 -5.38 -21.73 -14.88
C ILE A 162 -5.09 -21.84 -16.38
N GLN A 163 -4.20 -22.74 -16.78
CA GLN A 163 -3.85 -23.01 -18.18
C GLN A 163 -4.84 -23.97 -18.82
N SER A 164 -5.27 -24.99 -18.07
CA SER A 164 -6.21 -26.00 -18.56
C SER A 164 -6.97 -26.66 -17.41
N VAL A 165 -8.12 -27.25 -17.72
CA VAL A 165 -8.90 -28.09 -16.81
C VAL A 165 -9.07 -29.47 -17.44
N SER A 166 -9.10 -30.51 -16.62
CA SER A 166 -9.16 -31.91 -17.07
C SER A 166 -10.03 -32.77 -16.15
N ASN A 167 -10.29 -34.00 -16.59
CA ASN A 167 -11.16 -34.96 -15.92
C ASN A 167 -12.55 -34.40 -15.66
N CYS A 168 -13.18 -33.98 -16.76
CA CYS A 168 -14.48 -33.33 -16.76
C CYS A 168 -15.62 -34.32 -17.02
N LEU A 169 -16.66 -34.26 -16.20
CA LEU A 169 -17.92 -34.97 -16.38
C LEU A 169 -19.07 -33.97 -16.28
N LEU A 170 -19.91 -33.88 -17.31
CA LEU A 170 -21.05 -32.96 -17.37
C LEU A 170 -20.69 -31.49 -17.08
N GLY A 171 -19.50 -31.05 -17.51
CA GLY A 171 -19.01 -29.67 -17.33
C GLY A 171 -18.27 -29.39 -16.02
N ASN A 172 -18.28 -30.34 -15.08
CA ASN A 172 -17.51 -30.28 -13.83
C ASN A 172 -16.19 -31.02 -14.01
N CYS A 173 -15.08 -30.37 -13.73
CA CYS A 173 -13.72 -30.88 -13.86
C CYS A 173 -13.10 -31.07 -12.48
N SER A 174 -12.40 -32.20 -12.30
CA SER A 174 -11.76 -32.56 -11.03
C SER A 174 -10.28 -32.17 -10.96
N GLN A 175 -9.71 -31.67 -12.05
CA GLN A 175 -8.31 -31.26 -12.12
C GLN A 175 -8.15 -29.96 -12.90
N ALA A 176 -7.15 -29.17 -12.51
CA ALA A 176 -6.71 -27.99 -13.23
C ALA A 176 -5.18 -27.89 -13.22
N THR A 177 -4.61 -27.35 -14.31
CA THR A 177 -3.19 -27.08 -14.44
C THR A 177 -2.96 -25.57 -14.34
N MET A 178 -2.09 -25.16 -13.44
CA MET A 178 -1.71 -23.77 -13.20
C MET A 178 -0.51 -23.34 -14.06
N SER A 179 -0.33 -22.03 -14.26
CA SER A 179 0.84 -21.47 -14.94
C SER A 179 2.13 -21.56 -14.13
N ASN A 180 2.00 -21.61 -12.81
CA ASN A 180 3.12 -21.65 -11.87
C ASN A 180 2.91 -22.82 -10.90
N ALA A 181 4.01 -23.47 -10.52
CA ALA A 181 3.98 -24.54 -9.54
C ALA A 181 3.63 -24.02 -8.14
N ALA A 182 2.91 -24.82 -7.36
CA ALA A 182 2.59 -24.49 -5.98
C ALA A 182 3.85 -24.47 -5.10
N SER A 183 3.85 -23.57 -4.13
CA SER A 183 4.93 -23.37 -3.16
C SER A 183 4.81 -24.25 -1.91
N THR A 184 3.61 -24.77 -1.62
CA THR A 184 3.34 -25.62 -0.47
C THR A 184 2.41 -26.79 -0.84
N THR A 185 2.40 -27.83 0.00
CA THR A 185 1.47 -28.95 -0.10
C THR A 185 0.30 -28.72 0.85
N ASN A 186 -0.93 -28.85 0.37
CA ASN A 186 -2.15 -28.76 1.16
C ASN A 186 -3.23 -29.65 0.53
N THR A 187 -3.79 -30.59 1.29
CA THR A 187 -4.77 -31.57 0.78
C THR A 187 -6.22 -31.10 0.84
N SER A 188 -6.47 -29.96 1.50
CA SER A 188 -7.80 -29.40 1.72
C SER A 188 -7.77 -27.88 1.55
N ALA A 189 -7.12 -27.40 0.49
CA ALA A 189 -7.04 -25.98 0.20
C ALA A 189 -8.35 -25.46 -0.41
N THR A 190 -8.68 -24.21 -0.10
CA THR A 190 -9.70 -23.46 -0.84
C THR A 190 -9.02 -22.54 -1.84
N VAL A 191 -9.47 -22.61 -3.10
CA VAL A 191 -8.91 -21.87 -4.22
C VAL A 191 -9.99 -20.99 -4.82
N THR A 192 -9.65 -19.73 -5.07
CA THR A 192 -10.53 -18.73 -5.69
C THR A 192 -10.03 -18.44 -7.10
N ILE A 193 -10.93 -18.51 -8.08
CA ILE A 193 -10.62 -18.42 -9.52
C ILE A 193 -11.50 -17.35 -10.18
N GLY A 194 -10.88 -16.46 -10.94
CA GLY A 194 -11.57 -15.49 -11.80
C GLY A 194 -11.70 -14.09 -11.22
N ALA A 195 -11.72 -13.09 -12.12
CA ALA A 195 -11.90 -11.67 -11.83
C ALA A 195 -11.08 -11.19 -10.61
N LEU A 196 -9.77 -11.45 -10.62
CA LEU A 196 -8.83 -11.03 -9.56
C LEU A 196 -7.92 -9.93 -10.09
N THR A 197 -7.63 -8.95 -9.25
CA THR A 197 -6.67 -7.90 -9.51
C THR A 197 -5.53 -8.00 -8.51
N ASN A 198 -4.29 -8.01 -9.00
CA ASN A 198 -3.11 -7.94 -8.16
C ASN A 198 -2.73 -6.48 -7.97
N VAL A 199 -2.73 -6.06 -6.71
CA VAL A 199 -2.17 -4.78 -6.29
C VAL A 199 -0.83 -5.06 -5.63
N ILE A 200 0.24 -4.52 -6.22
CA ILE A 200 1.60 -4.71 -5.72
C ILE A 200 2.09 -3.38 -5.19
N TYR A 201 2.50 -3.34 -3.93
CA TYR A 201 3.25 -2.24 -3.35
C TYR A 201 4.72 -2.62 -3.33
N SER A 202 5.58 -1.79 -3.90
CA SER A 202 7.03 -2.02 -3.91
C SER A 202 7.79 -0.74 -3.56
N VAL A 203 8.86 -0.87 -2.79
CA VAL A 203 9.83 0.21 -2.58
C VAL A 203 10.85 0.18 -3.72
N VAL A 204 10.91 1.25 -4.51
CA VAL A 204 11.88 1.40 -5.60
C VAL A 204 12.49 2.79 -5.51
N ASN A 205 13.82 2.88 -5.41
CA ASN A 205 14.54 4.17 -5.31
C ASN A 205 13.96 5.10 -4.23
N GLN A 206 13.70 4.56 -3.04
CA GLN A 206 13.07 5.26 -1.92
C GLN A 206 11.65 5.80 -2.21
N THR A 207 10.97 5.29 -3.25
CA THR A 207 9.59 5.62 -3.54
C THR A 207 8.70 4.41 -3.36
N ILE A 208 7.54 4.59 -2.72
CA ILE A 208 6.52 3.55 -2.64
C ILE A 208 5.66 3.64 -3.88
N GLN A 209 5.74 2.60 -4.70
CA GLN A 209 4.95 2.47 -5.91
C GLN A 209 3.83 1.48 -5.66
N ARG A 210 2.62 1.83 -6.07
CA ARG A 210 1.47 0.94 -6.13
C ARG A 210 1.21 0.61 -7.60
N ARG A 211 1.26 -0.66 -7.95
CA ARG A 211 0.91 -1.18 -9.27
C ARG A 211 -0.41 -1.92 -9.20
N GLU A 212 -1.38 -1.52 -10.01
CA GLU A 212 -2.68 -2.19 -10.15
C GLU A 212 -2.97 -2.36 -11.63
N ASN A 213 -3.20 -3.61 -12.08
CA ASN A 213 -3.52 -3.94 -13.49
C ASN A 213 -2.55 -3.30 -14.51
N GLY A 214 -1.26 -3.26 -14.18
CA GLY A 214 -0.21 -2.65 -15.01
C GLY A 214 -0.05 -1.14 -14.85
N GLY A 215 -1.07 -0.43 -14.35
CA GLY A 215 -1.00 0.99 -14.01
C GLY A 215 -0.14 1.25 -12.78
N LEU A 216 0.82 2.18 -12.90
CA LEU A 216 1.76 2.53 -11.83
C LEU A 216 1.36 3.86 -11.19
N THR A 217 1.29 3.91 -9.87
CA THR A 217 1.01 5.12 -9.10
C THR A 217 2.06 5.30 -8.02
N ASN A 218 2.71 6.46 -7.98
CA ASN A 218 3.62 6.82 -6.90
C ASN A 218 2.81 7.28 -5.70
N ILE A 219 2.90 6.54 -4.60
CA ILE A 219 2.11 6.79 -3.38
C ILE A 219 2.87 7.69 -2.41
N ALA A 220 4.17 7.43 -2.24
CA ALA A 220 5.05 8.21 -1.37
C ALA A 220 6.47 8.30 -1.95
N ALA A 221 7.16 9.38 -1.63
CA ALA A 221 8.60 9.56 -1.81
C ALA A 221 9.29 9.48 -0.43
N SER A 222 10.59 9.20 -0.43
CA SER A 222 11.42 9.11 0.80
C SER A 222 11.02 8.00 1.78
N ALA A 223 10.64 6.83 1.27
CA ALA A 223 10.38 5.63 2.07
C ALA A 223 11.54 4.63 1.93
N ASP A 224 12.13 4.22 3.05
CA ASP A 224 13.29 3.31 3.06
C ASP A 224 12.85 1.84 3.04
N THR A 225 11.78 1.50 3.79
CA THR A 225 11.31 0.10 3.87
C THR A 225 9.81 0.02 4.12
N LEU A 226 9.12 -0.85 3.35
CA LEU A 226 7.82 -1.40 3.72
C LEU A 226 8.10 -2.68 4.49
N ILE A 227 8.00 -2.70 5.81
CA ILE A 227 8.12 -3.92 6.61
C ILE A 227 6.73 -4.41 7.02
N PRO A 228 6.00 -5.14 6.17
CA PRO A 228 4.89 -5.94 6.61
C PRO A 228 5.37 -7.28 7.10
N ILE A 229 5.28 -7.44 8.40
CA ILE A 229 5.43 -8.74 9.05
C ILE A 229 4.01 -9.30 9.13
N THR A 230 3.68 -10.13 8.15
CA THR A 230 2.46 -10.94 8.21
C THR A 230 2.74 -12.08 9.18
N TYR A 231 2.26 -11.96 10.42
CA TYR A 231 2.21 -13.09 11.34
C TYR A 231 0.88 -13.80 11.14
N ASP A 232 0.91 -14.95 10.48
CA ASP A 232 -0.23 -15.87 10.39
C ASP A 232 -0.39 -16.59 11.75
N THR A 233 -0.64 -15.84 12.81
CA THR A 233 -1.01 -16.42 14.10
C THR A 233 -2.47 -16.81 14.02
N GLU A 234 -2.73 -18.12 13.95
CA GLU A 234 -4.08 -18.68 13.92
C GLU A 234 -4.83 -18.38 15.23
N LEU A 235 -5.52 -17.23 15.26
CA LEU A 235 -6.66 -17.04 16.14
C LEU A 235 -7.91 -17.46 15.36
N LEU A 236 -8.72 -18.31 15.97
CA LEU A 236 -9.86 -19.11 15.48
C LEU A 236 -10.79 -18.52 14.39
N ASN A 237 -10.71 -17.23 14.01
CA ASN A 237 -11.43 -16.62 12.89
C ASN A 237 -10.78 -15.35 12.28
N THR A 238 -9.56 -14.96 12.66
CA THR A 238 -8.94 -13.68 12.26
C THR A 238 -7.53 -13.89 11.73
N GLU A 239 -7.22 -13.30 10.58
CA GLU A 239 -5.86 -13.22 10.08
C GLU A 239 -5.33 -11.82 10.42
N PHE A 240 -4.10 -11.77 10.93
CA PHE A 240 -3.47 -10.55 11.37
C PHE A 240 -2.35 -10.19 10.40
N THR A 241 -2.36 -8.97 9.88
CA THR A 241 -1.26 -8.45 9.06
C THR A 241 -0.76 -7.17 9.70
N GLN A 242 0.45 -7.17 10.25
CA GLN A 242 1.07 -5.94 10.72
C GLN A 242 1.97 -5.39 9.62
N SER A 243 1.76 -4.12 9.25
CA SER A 243 2.66 -3.39 8.36
C SER A 243 3.28 -2.22 9.08
N THR A 244 4.60 -2.21 9.12
CA THR A 244 5.40 -1.08 9.59
C THR A 244 6.01 -0.42 8.36
N VAL A 245 5.79 0.87 8.18
CA VAL A 245 6.41 1.64 7.11
C VAL A 245 7.38 2.63 7.76
N THR A 246 8.63 2.60 7.31
CA THR A 246 9.67 3.52 7.79
C THR A 246 9.90 4.61 6.75
N PHE A 247 9.74 5.87 7.18
CA PHE A 247 9.99 7.03 6.34
C PHE A 247 11.28 7.71 6.74
N GLN A 248 12.05 8.09 5.73
CA GLN A 248 13.16 9.00 5.91
C GLN A 248 12.63 10.44 5.79
N PRO A 249 12.79 11.29 6.82
CA PRO A 249 12.40 12.69 6.71
C PRO A 249 13.28 13.38 5.66
N GLU A 250 12.65 14.13 4.76
CA GLU A 250 13.38 15.00 3.83
C GLU A 250 13.65 16.33 4.53
N PHE A 251 14.79 16.42 5.22
CA PHE A 251 15.23 17.72 5.75
C PHE A 251 15.88 18.52 4.62
N ALA A 252 15.47 19.77 4.47
CA ALA A 252 15.95 20.67 3.41
C ALA A 252 17.48 20.67 3.33
N ARG A 253 18.00 20.30 2.14
CA ARG A 253 19.44 20.22 1.82
C ARG A 253 20.19 21.43 2.35
N GLY A 254 21.03 21.21 3.35
CA GLY A 254 21.90 22.23 3.91
C GLY A 254 23.15 21.62 4.54
N ASN A 255 24.21 21.49 3.72
CA ASN A 255 25.57 21.03 4.07
C ASN A 255 25.70 19.57 4.57
N GLN A 256 26.80 18.92 4.19
CA GLN A 256 27.11 17.49 4.42
C GLN A 256 27.10 17.09 5.90
N THR A 257 27.38 18.01 6.83
CA THR A 257 27.32 17.78 8.28
C THR A 257 25.89 17.64 8.85
N PHE A 258 24.85 17.88 8.04
CA PHE A 258 23.46 17.64 8.42
C PHE A 258 23.00 16.20 8.07
N LEU A 259 23.73 15.51 7.18
CA LEU A 259 23.42 14.14 6.75
C LEU A 259 23.58 13.12 7.89
N ASP A 260 24.51 13.37 8.81
CA ASP A 260 24.72 12.51 9.99
C ASP A 260 23.52 12.50 10.96
N ASN A 261 22.65 13.52 10.89
CA ASN A 261 21.43 13.65 11.70
C ASN A 261 20.15 13.21 10.96
N GLU A 262 20.21 12.73 9.71
CA GLU A 262 19.01 12.22 9.01
C GLU A 262 18.36 11.04 9.74
N ARG A 263 19.15 10.25 10.48
CA ARG A 263 18.65 9.17 11.35
C ARG A 263 17.88 9.66 12.58
N ALA A 264 18.05 10.92 12.99
CA ALA A 264 17.41 11.46 14.20
C ALA A 264 15.93 11.82 13.99
N GLY A 265 15.46 11.87 12.74
CA GLY A 265 14.05 12.17 12.41
C GLY A 265 13.30 11.02 11.76
N THR A 266 13.88 9.81 11.70
CA THR A 266 13.21 8.63 11.11
C THR A 266 11.87 8.40 11.81
N ALA A 267 10.79 8.63 11.07
CA ALA A 267 9.44 8.41 11.58
C ALA A 267 9.05 6.97 11.25
N VAL A 268 8.96 6.14 12.29
CA VAL A 268 8.51 4.76 12.20
C VAL A 268 7.02 4.72 12.48
N PHE A 269 6.23 4.29 11.49
CA PHE A 269 4.80 4.09 11.67
C PHE A 269 4.51 2.60 11.61
N SER A 270 4.08 2.04 12.74
CA SER A 270 3.58 0.67 12.80
C SER A 270 2.06 0.68 12.77
N LEU A 271 1.49 -0.04 11.82
CA LEU A 271 0.06 -0.26 11.71
C LEU A 271 -0.24 -1.74 11.77
N THR A 272 -1.27 -2.04 12.53
CA THR A 272 -1.77 -3.39 12.71
C THR A 272 -3.10 -3.49 11.99
N TYR A 273 -3.18 -4.37 11.00
CA TYR A 273 -4.41 -4.63 10.28
C TYR A 273 -5.03 -5.93 10.80
N LEU A 274 -6.18 -5.78 11.46
CA LEU A 274 -7.09 -6.89 11.71
C LEU A 274 -7.96 -7.06 10.46
N ARG A 275 -7.91 -8.26 9.84
CA ARG A 275 -8.84 -8.64 8.79
C ARG A 275 -9.59 -9.91 9.19
N ASN A 276 -10.89 -9.93 8.88
CA ASN A 276 -11.64 -11.18 8.93
C ASN A 276 -11.14 -12.08 7.80
N ARG A 277 -10.77 -13.32 8.14
CA ARG A 277 -10.41 -14.35 7.17
C ARG A 277 -11.62 -14.57 6.27
N ARG A 278 -11.55 -14.09 5.02
CA ARG A 278 -12.59 -14.30 3.98
C ARG A 278 -12.50 -15.68 3.34
N ARG A 279 -11.68 -16.57 3.90
CA ARG A 279 -11.57 -17.93 3.38
C ARG A 279 -12.85 -18.70 3.67
N GLY A 280 -13.34 -19.39 2.65
CA GLY A 280 -14.33 -20.47 2.79
C GLY A 280 -13.70 -21.71 3.41
N ASP A 281 -13.00 -21.55 4.52
CA ASP A 281 -12.45 -22.67 5.28
C ASP A 281 -13.57 -23.20 6.17
N GLY A 282 -14.22 -24.25 5.68
CA GLY A 282 -14.85 -25.27 6.52
C GLY A 282 -13.85 -26.40 6.74
#